data_AF-A0A226QS56-F1
#
_entry.id   AF-A0A226QS56-F1
#
_cell.length_a   1.000
_cell.length_b   1.000
_cell.length_c   1.000
_cell.angle_alpha   90.00
_cell.angle_beta   90.00
_cell.angle_gamma   90.00
#
_symmetry.space_group_name_H-M   'P 1'
#
loop_
_entity.id
_entity.type
_entity.pdbx_description
1 polymer ?
#
loop_
_entity_poly.entity_id
_entity_poly.type
_entity_poly.pdbx_seq_one_letter_code
_entity_poly.pdbx_strand_id
1 'polypeptide(L)'
;MATVGQQLTSPESGWKRIDTTDILNKIKILQGNISTVTGLVAYYYNGTFLSVTGNPFKIRFKFTGNKIRLIMNKWSTLSNSVTVKIDNTTYPVFSTSTANQGMSLVFEATGLPDGEHIIDISNGDGKGIEFDAIDVNESAVINEGTYVIGEQLTAPEAGWKRYDDTHPAIKYIGSGWNTETHLAHYNNIAHWSRTVGNKIKFKFKGTKIRIITDRNTNRLANSQSITIDGVKEYINTYGTVQGQTLSFEKTGLADTIHEVELQNETDLLQLDAIDIDDTGRLLHPDEVTDIADLDVGKRIRCHYQAPMSGQIGMFSGLGQETSDFIPPTSSATPNGDFYWICCDIKNGKKILLADRNIQHSISWDKINEQGMTNTGREITF
;
A
#
# COMPACT_ATOMS: atom_id res chain seq x y z
N MET A 1 -5.62 3.64 42.99
CA MET A 1 -5.86 2.87 41.77
C MET A 1 -7.21 3.28 41.25
N ALA A 2 -7.24 3.98 40.14
CA ALA A 2 -8.45 4.38 39.46
C ALA A 2 -9.19 3.13 38.98
N THR A 3 -10.52 3.17 39.00
CA THR A 3 -11.36 2.11 38.46
C THR A 3 -12.05 2.58 37.17
N VAL A 4 -12.34 1.64 36.27
CA VAL A 4 -13.13 1.94 35.06
C VAL A 4 -14.43 2.65 35.43
N GLY A 5 -14.71 3.75 34.73
CA GLY A 5 -15.84 4.63 34.94
C GLY A 5 -15.54 5.86 35.81
N GLN A 6 -14.37 5.97 36.42
CA GLN A 6 -13.96 7.16 37.18
C GLN A 6 -13.37 8.25 36.28
N GLN A 7 -13.58 9.50 36.64
CA GLN A 7 -12.82 10.62 36.10
C GLN A 7 -11.37 10.52 36.57
N LEU A 8 -10.43 10.64 35.64
CA LEU A 8 -9.00 10.52 35.86
C LEU A 8 -8.28 11.70 35.21
N THR A 9 -8.19 12.81 35.93
CA THR A 9 -7.62 14.08 35.41
C THR A 9 -6.10 14.06 35.26
N SER A 10 -5.39 13.08 35.83
CA SER A 10 -3.94 12.90 35.69
C SER A 10 -3.57 11.41 35.75
N PRO A 11 -2.47 10.99 35.12
CA PRO A 11 -2.03 9.60 35.21
C PRO A 11 -1.61 9.25 36.64
N GLU A 12 -1.88 8.02 37.06
CA GLU A 12 -1.39 7.49 38.35
C GLU A 12 0.11 7.14 38.25
N SER A 13 0.79 6.97 39.39
CA SER A 13 2.19 6.55 39.41
C SER A 13 2.44 5.29 38.58
N GLY A 14 3.52 5.30 37.78
CA GLY A 14 3.87 4.24 36.85
C GLY A 14 3.06 4.24 35.54
N TRP A 15 2.26 5.27 35.28
CA TRP A 15 1.57 5.51 34.02
C TRP A 15 2.05 6.82 33.39
N LYS A 16 2.19 6.80 32.07
CA LYS A 16 2.48 7.97 31.23
C LYS A 16 1.23 8.29 30.41
N ARG A 17 0.68 9.48 30.60
CA ARG A 17 -0.42 9.99 29.77
C ARG A 17 0.11 10.55 28.46
N ILE A 18 -0.55 10.20 27.37
CA ILE A 18 -0.31 10.73 26.03
C ILE A 18 -1.63 11.30 25.52
N ASP A 19 -1.58 12.55 25.05
CA ASP A 19 -2.71 13.18 24.38
C ASP A 19 -2.98 12.50 23.04
N THR A 20 -4.24 12.22 22.74
CA THR A 20 -4.58 11.57 21.47
C THR A 20 -4.27 12.44 20.27
N THR A 21 -4.30 13.77 20.41
CA THR A 21 -3.95 14.66 19.30
C THR A 21 -2.46 14.59 18.94
N ASP A 22 -1.60 14.28 19.92
CA ASP A 22 -0.15 14.11 19.69
C ASP A 22 0.17 12.83 18.91
N ILE A 23 -0.75 11.87 18.86
CA ILE A 23 -0.60 10.60 18.16
C ILE A 23 -1.56 10.43 16.98
N LEU A 24 -2.23 11.51 16.53
CA LEU A 24 -3.18 11.45 15.41
C LEU A 24 -2.54 10.84 14.15
N ASN A 25 -1.30 11.21 13.85
CA ASN A 25 -0.54 10.67 12.71
C ASN A 25 -0.15 9.19 12.85
N LYS A 26 -0.39 8.57 14.01
CA LYS A 26 -0.19 7.14 14.27
C LYS A 26 -1.50 6.36 14.28
N ILE A 27 -2.64 7.05 14.35
CA ILE A 27 -3.97 6.42 14.34
C ILE A 27 -4.42 6.24 12.89
N LYS A 28 -4.55 4.98 12.49
CA LYS A 28 -5.12 4.58 11.22
C LYS A 28 -6.64 4.60 11.29
N ILE A 29 -7.26 5.20 10.28
CA ILE A 29 -8.72 5.18 10.09
C ILE A 29 -9.02 4.02 9.15
N LEU A 30 -9.54 2.91 9.68
CA LEU A 30 -9.97 1.77 8.89
C LEU A 30 -11.40 1.98 8.37
N GLN A 31 -12.22 2.72 9.12
CA GLN A 31 -13.55 3.15 8.73
C GLN A 31 -13.99 4.38 9.53
N GLY A 32 -14.78 5.26 8.94
CA GLY A 32 -15.28 6.47 9.58
C GLY A 32 -14.37 7.68 9.35
N ASN A 33 -14.41 8.64 10.27
CA ASN A 33 -13.68 9.90 10.22
C ASN A 33 -13.13 10.25 11.60
N ILE A 34 -12.00 10.96 11.63
CA ILE A 34 -11.43 11.58 12.83
C ILE A 34 -11.30 13.07 12.59
N SER A 35 -11.69 13.89 13.56
CA SER A 35 -11.39 15.32 13.60
C SER A 35 -10.80 15.73 14.94
N THR A 36 -9.89 16.69 14.91
CA THR A 36 -9.30 17.27 16.11
C THR A 36 -10.16 18.42 16.63
N VAL A 37 -10.44 18.42 17.93
CA VAL A 37 -11.15 19.49 18.62
C VAL A 37 -10.25 20.07 19.70
N THR A 38 -10.24 21.40 19.85
CA THR A 38 -9.34 22.14 20.74
C THR A 38 -10.09 23.20 21.56
N GLY A 39 -9.45 23.71 22.62
CA GLY A 39 -9.96 24.85 23.41
C GLY A 39 -10.93 24.49 24.54
N LEU A 40 -10.98 23.22 24.97
CA LEU A 40 -11.96 22.71 25.94
C LEU A 40 -11.32 22.22 27.26
N VAL A 41 -10.43 23.02 27.84
CA VAL A 41 -9.56 22.62 28.98
C VAL A 41 -10.26 22.08 30.25
N ALA A 42 -11.56 22.33 30.43
CA ALA A 42 -12.30 21.85 31.61
C ALA A 42 -12.67 20.36 31.55
N TYR A 43 -12.73 19.77 30.36
CA TYR A 43 -13.30 18.43 30.14
C TYR A 43 -12.35 17.45 29.47
N TYR A 44 -11.20 17.91 29.00
CA TYR A 44 -10.25 17.11 28.22
C TYR A 44 -8.84 17.38 28.68
N TYR A 45 -7.98 16.36 28.56
CA TYR A 45 -6.56 16.50 28.80
C TYR A 45 -5.97 17.50 27.79
N ASN A 46 -5.21 18.47 28.28
CA ASN A 46 -4.73 19.65 27.53
C ASN A 46 -5.80 20.46 26.76
N GLY A 47 -7.09 20.21 27.01
CA GLY A 47 -8.19 20.86 26.30
C GLY A 47 -8.36 20.41 24.85
N THR A 48 -7.87 19.23 24.51
CA THR A 48 -7.89 18.66 23.15
C THR A 48 -8.44 17.24 23.13
N PHE A 49 -9.07 16.83 22.03
CA PHE A 49 -9.47 15.43 21.82
C PHE A 49 -9.65 15.10 20.34
N LEU A 50 -9.73 13.80 20.03
CA LEU A 50 -10.13 13.28 18.73
C LEU A 50 -11.61 12.87 18.73
N SER A 51 -12.42 13.56 17.92
CA SER A 51 -13.79 13.18 17.62
C SER A 51 -13.77 12.10 16.56
N VAL A 52 -14.12 10.87 16.93
CA VAL A 52 -14.17 9.72 16.03
C VAL A 52 -15.62 9.42 15.69
N THR A 53 -15.97 9.46 14.42
CA THR A 53 -17.35 9.33 13.95
C THR A 53 -17.45 8.37 12.77
N GLY A 54 -18.62 7.77 12.55
CA GLY A 54 -18.85 6.82 11.47
C GLY A 54 -19.90 5.78 11.84
N ASN A 55 -20.58 5.25 10.82
CA ASN A 55 -21.56 4.19 10.99
C ASN A 55 -21.22 2.97 10.13
N PRO A 56 -20.43 2.01 10.66
CA PRO A 56 -19.60 2.10 11.88
C PRO A 56 -18.29 2.90 11.66
N PHE A 57 -17.55 3.16 12.73
CA PHE A 57 -16.15 3.56 12.70
C PHE A 57 -15.26 2.42 13.19
N LYS A 58 -14.02 2.42 12.70
CA LYS A 58 -12.95 1.54 13.18
C LYS A 58 -11.62 2.28 13.04
N ILE A 59 -10.90 2.43 14.16
CA ILE A 59 -9.58 3.03 14.20
C ILE A 59 -8.56 2.05 14.77
N ARG A 60 -7.31 2.19 14.36
CA ARG A 60 -6.21 1.33 14.80
C ARG A 60 -4.96 2.13 15.12
N PHE A 61 -4.26 1.76 16.18
CA PHE A 61 -2.88 2.20 16.41
C PHE A 61 -2.09 1.05 17.03
N LYS A 62 -0.78 1.25 17.20
CA LYS A 62 0.10 0.30 17.86
C LYS A 62 0.78 0.94 19.06
N PHE A 63 1.08 0.13 20.06
CA PHE A 63 2.01 0.53 21.11
C PHE A 63 2.96 -0.60 21.46
N THR A 64 4.17 -0.25 21.87
CA THR A 64 5.10 -1.20 22.49
C THR A 64 5.05 -1.01 23.99
N GLY A 65 4.63 -2.01 24.76
CA GLY A 65 4.43 -1.88 26.22
C GLY A 65 3.75 -3.11 26.83
N ASN A 66 3.27 -2.98 28.07
CA ASN A 66 2.58 -4.08 28.79
C ASN A 66 1.25 -3.70 29.46
N LYS A 67 0.84 -2.44 29.34
CA LYS A 67 -0.43 -1.96 29.89
C LYS A 67 -0.90 -0.72 29.16
N ILE A 68 -2.20 -0.59 29.04
CA ILE A 68 -2.85 0.56 28.39
C ILE A 68 -4.18 0.88 29.06
N ARG A 69 -4.47 2.18 29.18
CA ARG A 69 -5.80 2.72 29.51
C ARG A 69 -6.27 3.62 28.38
N LEU A 70 -7.57 3.60 28.13
CA LEU A 70 -8.22 4.58 27.26
C LEU A 70 -8.98 5.57 28.11
N ILE A 71 -8.69 6.85 27.86
CA ILE A 71 -9.37 7.98 28.48
C ILE A 71 -10.29 8.60 27.43
N MET A 72 -11.57 8.63 27.73
CA MET A 72 -12.60 9.17 26.83
C MET A 72 -13.60 9.98 27.64
N ASN A 73 -14.32 10.85 26.96
CA ASN A 73 -15.44 11.53 27.56
C ASN A 73 -16.70 10.67 27.50
N LYS A 74 -17.63 10.96 28.41
CA LYS A 74 -18.90 10.27 28.48
C LYS A 74 -20.05 11.27 28.42
N TRP A 75 -20.83 11.21 27.35
CA TRP A 75 -22.02 12.04 27.12
C TRP A 75 -23.15 11.18 26.55
N SER A 76 -24.41 11.52 26.83
CA SER A 76 -25.58 10.74 26.38
C SER A 76 -25.68 10.56 24.85
N THR A 77 -25.01 11.42 24.07
CA THR A 77 -24.97 11.39 22.61
C THR A 77 -23.88 10.46 22.05
N LEU A 78 -22.90 10.03 22.85
CA LEU A 78 -21.81 9.17 22.41
C LEU A 78 -22.20 7.68 22.36
N SER A 79 -21.29 6.87 21.82
CA SER A 79 -21.49 5.44 21.64
C SER A 79 -21.74 4.71 22.96
N ASN A 80 -22.75 3.85 22.96
CA ASN A 80 -23.02 2.91 24.05
C ASN A 80 -22.46 1.50 23.77
N SER A 81 -21.79 1.32 22.64
CA SER A 81 -21.35 0.02 22.12
C SER A 81 -19.93 0.11 21.56
N VAL A 82 -18.97 0.51 22.40
CA VAL A 82 -17.55 0.61 22.05
C VAL A 82 -16.87 -0.74 22.29
N THR A 83 -16.19 -1.26 21.27
CA THR A 83 -15.40 -2.48 21.33
C THR A 83 -13.92 -2.14 21.25
N VAL A 84 -13.12 -2.75 22.11
CA VAL A 84 -11.65 -2.70 22.06
C VAL A 84 -11.14 -4.11 21.81
N LYS A 85 -10.24 -4.24 20.84
CA LYS A 85 -9.49 -5.47 20.60
C LYS A 85 -8.00 -5.15 20.75
N ILE A 86 -7.29 -5.95 21.53
CA ILE A 86 -5.83 -5.90 21.61
C ILE A 86 -5.31 -7.22 21.01
N ASP A 87 -4.55 -7.10 19.92
CA ASP A 87 -4.08 -8.22 19.10
C ASP A 87 -5.23 -9.13 18.63
N ASN A 88 -5.30 -10.34 19.16
CA ASN A 88 -6.33 -11.33 18.86
C ASN A 88 -7.42 -11.42 19.95
N THR A 89 -7.32 -10.62 21.01
CA THR A 89 -8.24 -10.65 22.15
C THR A 89 -9.26 -9.52 22.06
N THR A 90 -10.53 -9.86 21.94
CA THR A 90 -11.65 -8.91 22.03
C THR A 90 -12.07 -8.73 23.48
N TYR A 91 -12.12 -7.49 23.95
CA TYR A 91 -12.54 -7.15 25.30
C TYR A 91 -14.04 -6.87 25.39
N PRO A 92 -14.64 -6.92 26.59
CA PRO A 92 -16.05 -6.60 26.78
C PRO A 92 -16.42 -5.20 26.26
N VAL A 93 -17.58 -5.13 25.60
CA VAL A 93 -18.15 -3.86 25.11
C VAL A 93 -18.46 -2.93 26.29
N PHE A 94 -18.13 -1.65 26.14
CA PHE A 94 -18.45 -0.62 27.13
C PHE A 94 -19.17 0.57 26.52
N SER A 95 -19.74 1.41 27.39
CA SER A 95 -20.55 2.57 27.01
C SER A 95 -19.87 3.87 27.41
N THR A 96 -19.73 4.78 26.45
CA THR A 96 -19.43 6.20 26.66
C THR A 96 -20.70 7.05 26.73
N SER A 97 -21.89 6.44 26.65
CA SER A 97 -23.19 7.11 26.63
C SER A 97 -23.76 7.42 28.02
N THR A 98 -22.94 7.41 29.08
CA THR A 98 -23.43 7.52 30.47
C THR A 98 -22.81 8.72 31.18
N ALA A 99 -23.55 9.35 32.11
CA ALA A 99 -23.04 10.33 33.08
C ALA A 99 -22.07 11.38 32.51
N ASN A 100 -22.59 12.56 32.15
CA ASN A 100 -21.86 13.74 31.67
C ASN A 100 -20.50 13.98 32.40
N GLN A 101 -19.42 13.39 31.90
CA GLN A 101 -18.13 13.29 32.59
C GLN A 101 -16.97 13.27 31.60
N GLY A 102 -16.08 14.25 31.71
CA GLY A 102 -14.86 14.32 30.91
C GLY A 102 -13.67 13.57 31.53
N MET A 103 -12.66 13.25 30.74
CA MET A 103 -11.43 12.53 31.16
C MET A 103 -11.73 11.22 31.91
N SER A 104 -12.65 10.40 31.40
CA SER A 104 -13.05 9.16 32.09
C SER A 104 -12.15 8.00 31.70
N LEU A 105 -11.68 7.23 32.67
CA LEU A 105 -11.06 5.93 32.43
C LEU A 105 -12.14 4.96 31.95
N VAL A 106 -12.22 4.68 30.65
CA VAL A 106 -13.29 3.83 30.09
C VAL A 106 -12.84 2.40 29.82
N PHE A 107 -11.53 2.18 29.72
CA PHE A 107 -10.94 0.87 29.46
C PHE A 107 -9.57 0.75 30.12
N GLU A 108 -9.25 -0.43 30.64
CA GLU A 108 -7.93 -0.77 31.17
C GLU A 108 -7.55 -2.20 30.79
N ALA A 109 -6.34 -2.38 30.29
CA ALA A 109 -5.67 -3.66 30.17
C ALA A 109 -4.28 -3.58 30.83
N THR A 110 -3.95 -4.55 31.67
CA THR A 110 -2.66 -4.67 32.35
C THR A 110 -2.12 -6.09 32.21
N GLY A 111 -0.82 -6.27 32.44
CA GLY A 111 -0.18 -7.59 32.38
C GLY A 111 -0.11 -8.18 30.98
N LEU A 112 -0.14 -7.34 29.95
CA LEU A 112 0.16 -7.76 28.59
C LEU A 112 1.64 -8.17 28.51
N PRO A 113 2.01 -9.15 27.67
CA PRO A 113 3.41 -9.45 27.41
C PRO A 113 4.16 -8.19 26.96
N ASP A 114 5.38 -7.94 27.44
CA ASP A 114 6.18 -6.82 26.91
C ASP A 114 6.40 -7.03 25.41
N GLY A 115 5.90 -6.10 24.59
CA GLY A 115 6.02 -6.20 23.14
C GLY A 115 5.16 -5.19 22.40
N GLU A 116 5.17 -5.28 21.07
CA GLU A 116 4.26 -4.51 20.21
C GLU A 116 2.86 -5.15 20.26
N HIS A 117 1.85 -4.30 20.45
CA HIS A 117 0.44 -4.65 20.44
C HIS A 117 -0.32 -3.78 19.44
N ILE A 118 -1.31 -4.38 18.78
CA ILE A 118 -2.25 -3.71 17.89
C ILE A 118 -3.56 -3.44 18.64
N ILE A 119 -4.01 -2.19 18.68
CA ILE A 119 -5.30 -1.82 19.27
C ILE A 119 -6.26 -1.47 18.15
N ASP A 120 -7.39 -2.18 18.08
CA ASP A 120 -8.57 -1.76 17.35
C ASP A 120 -9.60 -1.17 18.31
N ILE A 121 -10.15 0.00 17.95
CA ILE A 121 -11.31 0.60 18.62
C ILE A 121 -12.40 0.78 17.56
N SER A 122 -13.59 0.23 17.82
CA SER A 122 -14.74 0.33 16.93
C SER A 122 -16.04 0.53 17.69
N ASN A 123 -17.11 0.88 16.99
CA ASN A 123 -18.46 0.92 17.55
C ASN A 123 -19.39 -0.12 16.90
N GLY A 124 -20.47 -0.44 17.62
CA GLY A 124 -21.58 -1.27 17.12
C GLY A 124 -22.90 -0.53 16.91
N ASP A 125 -22.99 0.75 17.29
CA ASP A 125 -24.25 1.52 17.35
C ASP A 125 -24.28 2.77 16.45
N GLY A 126 -23.26 2.97 15.62
CA GLY A 126 -23.17 4.08 14.67
C GLY A 126 -22.92 5.47 15.29
N LYS A 127 -22.77 5.55 16.60
CA LYS A 127 -22.43 6.81 17.32
C LYS A 127 -20.93 6.96 17.48
N GLY A 128 -20.46 8.20 17.55
CA GLY A 128 -19.05 8.51 17.74
C GLY A 128 -18.54 8.34 19.17
N ILE A 129 -17.24 8.53 19.33
CA ILE A 129 -16.55 8.66 20.63
C ILE A 129 -15.74 9.95 20.66
N GLU A 130 -15.46 10.44 21.85
CA GLU A 130 -14.51 11.52 22.08
C GLU A 130 -13.28 10.92 22.76
N PHE A 131 -12.27 10.62 21.96
CA PHE A 131 -11.06 9.97 22.40
C PHE A 131 -10.09 11.05 22.88
N ASP A 132 -9.86 11.10 24.19
CA ASP A 132 -9.18 12.22 24.87
C ASP A 132 -7.69 11.91 25.02
N ALA A 133 -7.36 10.85 25.75
CA ALA A 133 -5.98 10.46 26.02
C ALA A 133 -5.82 8.93 26.13
N ILE A 134 -4.57 8.48 26.17
CA ILE A 134 -4.22 7.12 26.60
C ILE A 134 -3.24 7.19 27.77
N ASP A 135 -3.31 6.23 28.68
CA ASP A 135 -2.20 5.97 29.59
C ASP A 135 -1.49 4.68 29.20
N VAL A 136 -0.17 4.70 29.18
CA VAL A 136 0.70 3.55 28.89
C VAL A 136 1.82 3.45 29.92
N ASN A 137 2.62 2.39 29.93
CA ASN A 137 3.85 2.35 30.74
C ASN A 137 4.86 3.42 30.30
N GLU A 138 5.75 3.84 31.20
CA GLU A 138 6.67 4.98 30.95
C GLU A 138 7.56 4.81 29.71
N SER A 139 8.02 3.58 29.47
CA SER A 139 8.87 3.21 28.33
C SER A 139 8.09 3.00 27.02
N ALA A 140 6.77 3.17 27.02
CA ALA A 140 5.97 2.85 25.85
C ALA A 140 6.20 3.81 24.68
N VAL A 141 6.16 3.23 23.48
CA VAL A 141 6.26 3.92 22.20
C VAL A 141 4.99 3.69 21.41
N ILE A 142 4.41 4.75 20.85
CA ILE A 142 3.23 4.66 19.98
C ILE A 142 3.68 4.60 18.53
N ASN A 143 3.27 3.54 17.84
CA ASN A 143 3.61 3.26 16.45
C ASN A 143 2.36 3.38 15.57
N GLU A 144 2.56 3.56 14.26
CA GLU A 144 1.47 3.67 13.30
C GLU A 144 0.69 2.35 13.20
N GLY A 145 -0.63 2.44 13.16
CA GLY A 145 -1.49 1.30 12.86
C GLY A 145 -1.23 0.77 11.44
N THR A 146 -1.08 -0.55 11.30
CA THR A 146 -0.95 -1.22 9.99
C THR A 146 -2.22 -2.00 9.67
N TYR A 147 -2.56 -2.15 8.40
CA TYR A 147 -3.59 -3.13 8.00
C TYR A 147 -3.11 -4.55 8.32
N VAL A 148 -4.09 -5.44 8.51
CA VAL A 148 -3.83 -6.89 8.60
C VAL A 148 -4.51 -7.60 7.44
N ILE A 149 -4.01 -8.79 7.10
CA ILE A 149 -4.58 -9.62 6.04
C ILE A 149 -6.09 -9.81 6.28
N GLY A 150 -6.88 -9.59 5.22
CA GLY A 150 -8.33 -9.69 5.20
C GLY A 150 -9.07 -8.35 5.37
N GLU A 151 -8.37 -7.26 5.68
CA GLU A 151 -8.96 -5.92 5.76
C GLU A 151 -8.99 -5.17 4.43
N GLN A 152 -9.88 -4.17 4.33
CA GLN A 152 -10.02 -3.36 3.14
C GLN A 152 -8.93 -2.30 3.09
N LEU A 153 -8.21 -2.23 1.98
CA LEU A 153 -7.08 -1.34 1.75
C LEU A 153 -7.34 -0.51 0.48
N THR A 154 -8.10 0.58 0.60
CA THR A 154 -8.54 1.42 -0.53
C THR A 154 -7.46 2.35 -1.09
N ALA A 155 -6.35 2.53 -0.38
CA ALA A 155 -5.19 3.29 -0.84
C ALA A 155 -3.90 2.63 -0.32
N PRO A 156 -2.77 2.74 -1.05
CA PRO A 156 -1.48 2.31 -0.53
C PRO A 156 -1.11 3.14 0.71
N GLU A 157 -0.42 2.51 1.67
CA GLU A 157 0.09 3.20 2.85
C GLU A 157 1.37 3.98 2.52
N ALA A 158 1.80 4.87 3.43
CA ALA A 158 3.10 5.53 3.29
C ALA A 158 4.23 4.51 3.13
N GLY A 159 5.15 4.75 2.19
CA GLY A 159 6.19 3.79 1.83
C GLY A 159 5.74 2.69 0.86
N TRP A 160 4.50 2.74 0.35
CA TRP A 160 3.97 1.80 -0.64
C TRP A 160 3.47 2.52 -1.90
N LYS A 161 3.61 1.87 -3.05
CA LYS A 161 3.08 2.31 -4.35
C LYS A 161 2.17 1.25 -4.93
N ARG A 162 0.97 1.67 -5.34
CA ARG A 162 -0.06 0.80 -5.93
C ARG A 162 0.04 0.74 -7.44
N TYR A 163 -0.03 -0.47 -7.97
CA TYR A 163 -0.18 -0.79 -9.38
C TYR A 163 -1.53 -1.46 -9.62
N ASP A 164 -2.25 -0.95 -10.62
CA ASP A 164 -3.50 -1.49 -11.10
C ASP A 164 -3.31 -2.86 -11.77
N ASP A 165 -4.30 -3.73 -11.69
CA ASP A 165 -4.31 -5.04 -12.36
C ASP A 165 -4.21 -4.94 -13.89
N THR A 166 -4.54 -3.78 -14.49
CA THR A 166 -4.36 -3.50 -15.92
C THR A 166 -2.92 -3.11 -16.30
N HIS A 167 -2.00 -2.96 -15.34
CA HIS A 167 -0.65 -2.49 -15.61
C HIS A 167 0.08 -3.42 -16.60
N PRO A 168 0.72 -2.90 -17.67
CA PRO A 168 1.23 -3.71 -18.79
C PRO A 168 2.38 -4.67 -18.43
N ALA A 169 3.02 -4.48 -17.27
CA ALA A 169 4.01 -5.41 -16.72
C ALA A 169 3.39 -6.73 -16.23
N ILE A 170 2.09 -6.72 -15.90
CA ILE A 170 1.36 -7.87 -15.38
C ILE A 170 0.89 -8.73 -16.55
N LYS A 171 1.26 -10.02 -16.54
CA LYS A 171 0.93 -10.96 -17.62
C LYS A 171 -0.04 -12.02 -17.14
N TYR A 172 -1.17 -12.09 -17.81
CA TYR A 172 -2.21 -13.09 -17.63
C TYR A 172 -1.97 -14.26 -18.58
N ILE A 173 -1.64 -15.43 -18.05
CA ILE A 173 -1.24 -16.63 -18.79
C ILE A 173 -2.34 -17.68 -18.69
N GLY A 174 -2.63 -18.33 -19.82
CA GLY A 174 -3.70 -19.30 -19.98
C GLY A 174 -4.89 -18.71 -20.76
N SER A 175 -6.02 -19.41 -20.74
CA SER A 175 -7.21 -19.04 -21.54
C SER A 175 -8.43 -18.73 -20.67
N GLY A 176 -9.36 -17.93 -21.20
CA GLY A 176 -10.61 -17.61 -20.50
C GLY A 176 -10.42 -16.64 -19.33
N TRP A 177 -9.54 -15.65 -19.50
CA TRP A 177 -9.44 -14.50 -18.59
C TRP A 177 -10.64 -13.58 -18.82
N ASN A 178 -11.21 -13.07 -17.73
CA ASN A 178 -12.33 -12.14 -17.73
C ASN A 178 -11.95 -10.89 -16.94
N THR A 179 -12.67 -9.80 -17.20
CA THR A 179 -12.63 -8.58 -16.42
C THR A 179 -13.98 -8.33 -15.77
N GLU A 180 -13.97 -7.73 -14.59
CA GLU A 180 -15.18 -7.30 -13.88
C GLU A 180 -15.10 -5.80 -13.60
N THR A 181 -16.06 -5.04 -14.10
CA THR A 181 -16.16 -3.60 -13.85
C THR A 181 -17.07 -3.31 -12.68
N HIS A 182 -16.52 -2.80 -11.58
CA HIS A 182 -17.27 -2.53 -10.35
C HIS A 182 -16.59 -1.45 -9.49
N LEU A 183 -17.37 -0.55 -8.87
CA LEU A 183 -16.86 0.57 -8.06
C LEU A 183 -16.07 0.15 -6.81
N ALA A 184 -16.19 -1.11 -6.39
CA ALA A 184 -15.44 -1.64 -5.26
C ALA A 184 -13.98 -1.98 -5.61
N HIS A 185 -13.65 -2.10 -6.91
CA HIS A 185 -12.32 -2.43 -7.40
C HIS A 185 -11.48 -1.17 -7.56
N TYR A 186 -10.16 -1.30 -7.44
CA TYR A 186 -9.24 -0.22 -7.74
C TYR A 186 -9.36 0.14 -9.23
N ASN A 187 -9.48 1.45 -9.52
CA ASN A 187 -9.86 1.97 -10.85
C ASN A 187 -11.04 1.28 -11.55
N ASN A 188 -11.93 0.69 -10.75
CA ASN A 188 -13.17 0.03 -11.16
C ASN A 188 -13.03 -1.26 -11.99
N ILE A 189 -11.86 -1.89 -12.10
CA ILE A 189 -11.67 -3.12 -12.87
C ILE A 189 -10.91 -4.15 -12.02
N ALA A 190 -11.29 -5.43 -12.14
CA ALA A 190 -10.48 -6.54 -11.64
C ALA A 190 -10.42 -7.65 -12.70
N HIS A 191 -9.26 -8.31 -12.85
CA HIS A 191 -9.06 -9.46 -13.71
C HIS A 191 -9.24 -10.76 -12.92
N TRP A 192 -9.93 -11.73 -13.53
CA TRP A 192 -10.12 -13.03 -12.90
C TRP A 192 -10.22 -14.18 -13.90
N SER A 193 -10.00 -15.38 -13.42
CA SER A 193 -10.22 -16.61 -14.17
C SER A 193 -10.61 -17.76 -13.26
N ARG A 194 -11.56 -18.58 -13.73
CA ARG A 194 -11.94 -19.86 -13.10
C ARG A 194 -11.23 -21.08 -13.70
N THR A 195 -10.35 -20.87 -14.68
CA THR A 195 -9.58 -21.95 -15.28
C THR A 195 -8.43 -22.33 -14.35
N VAL A 196 -8.49 -23.51 -13.74
CA VAL A 196 -7.40 -24.06 -12.92
C VAL A 196 -6.12 -24.13 -13.74
N GLY A 197 -5.00 -23.72 -13.14
CA GLY A 197 -3.69 -23.65 -13.80
C GLY A 197 -3.42 -22.34 -14.53
N ASN A 198 -4.40 -21.43 -14.68
CA ASN A 198 -4.13 -20.08 -15.15
C ASN A 198 -3.21 -19.35 -14.16
N LYS A 199 -2.37 -18.45 -14.69
CA LYS A 199 -1.31 -17.78 -13.92
C LYS A 199 -1.29 -16.28 -14.17
N ILE A 200 -0.89 -15.52 -13.17
CA ILE A 200 -0.50 -14.11 -13.32
C ILE A 200 0.99 -14.04 -13.03
N LYS A 201 1.77 -13.45 -13.94
CA LYS A 201 3.22 -13.25 -13.77
C LYS A 201 3.61 -11.80 -13.87
N PHE A 202 4.50 -11.38 -12.99
CA PHE A 202 5.15 -10.08 -13.06
C PHE A 202 6.49 -10.12 -12.32
N LYS A 203 7.27 -9.06 -12.49
CA LYS A 203 8.52 -8.83 -11.77
C LYS A 203 8.43 -7.49 -11.06
N PHE A 204 9.02 -7.40 -9.88
CA PHE A 204 9.17 -6.12 -9.19
C PHE A 204 10.57 -5.99 -8.61
N LYS A 205 11.05 -4.75 -8.48
CA LYS A 205 12.23 -4.42 -7.70
C LYS A 205 11.78 -3.80 -6.38
N GLY A 206 12.23 -4.33 -5.25
CA GLY A 206 11.90 -3.81 -3.92
C GLY A 206 12.16 -4.83 -2.81
N THR A 207 11.63 -4.55 -1.63
CA THR A 207 11.78 -5.34 -0.39
C THR A 207 10.47 -5.88 0.16
N LYS A 208 9.33 -5.45 -0.39
CA LYS A 208 7.99 -5.84 0.08
C LYS A 208 6.94 -5.81 -1.02
N ILE A 209 5.92 -6.65 -0.85
CA ILE A 209 4.80 -6.77 -1.79
C ILE A 209 3.50 -7.08 -1.04
N ARG A 210 2.38 -6.54 -1.57
CA ARG A 210 1.02 -6.91 -1.19
C ARG A 210 0.21 -7.29 -2.42
N ILE A 211 -0.67 -8.27 -2.25
CA ILE A 211 -1.68 -8.61 -3.26
C ILE A 211 -3.05 -8.17 -2.74
N ILE A 212 -3.73 -7.38 -3.56
CA ILE A 212 -5.08 -6.88 -3.31
C ILE A 212 -6.04 -7.61 -4.24
N THR A 213 -7.11 -8.16 -3.67
CA THR A 213 -8.16 -8.89 -4.39
C THR A 213 -9.53 -8.57 -3.81
N ASP A 214 -10.59 -9.14 -4.38
CA ASP A 214 -11.86 -9.24 -3.68
C ASP A 214 -11.88 -10.39 -2.71
N ARG A 215 -12.76 -10.25 -1.73
CA ARG A 215 -13.13 -11.27 -0.77
C ARG A 215 -14.62 -11.59 -0.91
N ASN A 216 -14.98 -12.87 -0.87
CA ASN A 216 -16.38 -13.29 -1.00
C ASN A 216 -16.67 -14.62 -0.27
N THR A 217 -17.91 -14.85 0.12
CA THR A 217 -18.36 -16.06 0.82
C THR A 217 -18.45 -17.27 -0.11
N ASN A 218 -18.39 -17.05 -1.42
CA ASN A 218 -18.40 -18.11 -2.43
C ASN A 218 -16.99 -18.51 -2.92
N ARG A 219 -15.90 -18.03 -2.29
CA ARG A 219 -14.53 -18.42 -2.64
C ARG A 219 -14.12 -19.69 -1.91
N LEU A 220 -13.35 -20.57 -2.55
CA LEU A 220 -12.68 -21.66 -1.83
C LEU A 220 -11.41 -21.14 -1.13
N ALA A 221 -11.19 -21.57 0.11
CA ALA A 221 -9.95 -21.29 0.82
C ALA A 221 -8.76 -21.87 0.04
N ASN A 222 -7.64 -21.13 0.00
CA ASN A 222 -6.40 -21.53 -0.69
C ASN A 222 -6.59 -21.86 -2.18
N SER A 223 -7.61 -21.28 -2.84
CA SER A 223 -7.85 -21.44 -4.28
C SER A 223 -6.80 -20.75 -5.16
N GLN A 224 -5.99 -19.87 -4.56
CA GLN A 224 -4.92 -19.13 -5.21
C GLN A 224 -3.62 -19.34 -4.43
N SER A 225 -2.52 -19.48 -5.16
CA SER A 225 -1.19 -19.46 -4.58
C SER A 225 -0.39 -18.28 -5.11
N ILE A 226 0.64 -17.89 -4.36
CA ILE A 226 1.68 -16.96 -4.79
C ILE A 226 3.04 -17.65 -4.64
N THR A 227 3.88 -17.54 -5.66
CA THR A 227 5.26 -17.98 -5.62
C THR A 227 6.16 -16.77 -5.82
N ILE A 228 7.04 -16.48 -4.86
CA ILE A 228 8.05 -15.42 -4.94
C ILE A 228 9.41 -16.09 -4.90
N ASP A 229 10.21 -15.93 -5.95
CA ASP A 229 11.54 -16.54 -6.10
C ASP A 229 11.58 -18.05 -5.79
N GLY A 230 10.54 -18.76 -6.24
CA GLY A 230 10.39 -20.20 -6.03
C GLY A 230 9.78 -20.62 -4.68
N VAL A 231 9.56 -19.68 -3.74
CA VAL A 231 8.89 -19.96 -2.46
C VAL A 231 7.38 -19.79 -2.63
N LYS A 232 6.62 -20.88 -2.48
CA LYS A 232 5.17 -20.93 -2.67
C LYS A 232 4.41 -20.77 -1.35
N GLU A 233 3.42 -19.88 -1.34
CA GLU A 233 2.47 -19.62 -0.26
C GLU A 233 1.04 -19.58 -0.82
N TYR A 234 0.02 -19.63 0.05
CA TYR A 234 -1.39 -19.64 -0.36
C TYR A 234 -2.09 -18.35 0.07
N ILE A 235 -2.99 -17.88 -0.80
CA ILE A 235 -3.81 -16.69 -0.57
C ILE A 235 -5.24 -17.13 -0.29
N ASN A 236 -5.83 -16.57 0.77
CA ASN A 236 -7.21 -16.83 1.14
C ASN A 236 -8.10 -15.62 0.81
N THR A 237 -9.03 -15.81 -0.12
CA THR A 237 -10.02 -14.80 -0.52
C THR A 237 -11.43 -15.11 -0.02
N TYR A 238 -11.58 -16.10 0.88
CA TYR A 238 -12.86 -16.43 1.51
C TYR A 238 -13.19 -15.50 2.69
N GLY A 239 -14.43 -15.00 2.71
CA GLY A 239 -15.02 -14.28 3.85
C GLY A 239 -16.12 -13.31 3.43
N THR A 240 -16.47 -12.36 4.31
CA THR A 240 -17.50 -11.35 4.02
C THR A 240 -17.16 -10.58 2.73
N VAL A 241 -18.18 -10.29 1.93
CA VAL A 241 -18.03 -9.58 0.65
C VAL A 241 -17.33 -8.23 0.87
N GLN A 242 -16.20 -8.05 0.20
CA GLN A 242 -15.35 -6.86 0.36
C GLN A 242 -14.40 -6.72 -0.83
N GLY A 243 -14.44 -5.60 -1.54
CA GLY A 243 -13.47 -5.26 -2.59
C GLY A 243 -12.22 -4.61 -2.02
N GLN A 244 -11.13 -4.56 -2.80
CA GLN A 244 -9.84 -4.00 -2.38
C GLN A 244 -9.34 -4.58 -1.04
N THR A 245 -9.38 -5.90 -0.88
CA THR A 245 -8.94 -6.60 0.32
C THR A 245 -7.44 -6.88 0.27
N LEU A 246 -6.71 -6.54 1.34
CA LEU A 246 -5.33 -6.98 1.54
C LEU A 246 -5.32 -8.50 1.76
N SER A 247 -5.09 -9.27 0.71
CA SER A 247 -5.20 -10.73 0.75
C SER A 247 -3.88 -11.43 1.02
N PHE A 248 -2.76 -10.75 0.76
CA PHE A 248 -1.42 -11.24 1.04
C PHE A 248 -0.45 -10.08 1.28
N GLU A 249 0.52 -10.29 2.16
CA GLU A 249 1.65 -9.39 2.39
C GLU A 249 2.92 -10.20 2.61
N LYS A 250 4.02 -9.75 1.98
CA LYS A 250 5.38 -10.20 2.29
C LYS A 250 6.28 -8.98 2.45
N THR A 251 7.06 -8.94 3.51
CA THR A 251 8.05 -7.90 3.80
C THR A 251 9.41 -8.53 4.10
N GLY A 252 10.47 -7.72 4.13
CA GLY A 252 11.82 -8.18 4.47
C GLY A 252 12.50 -9.00 3.38
N LEU A 253 12.08 -8.84 2.13
CA LEU A 253 12.77 -9.38 0.96
C LEU A 253 14.05 -8.58 0.70
N ALA A 254 15.03 -9.19 0.03
CA ALA A 254 16.26 -8.50 -0.36
C ALA A 254 15.96 -7.47 -1.47
N ASP A 255 16.51 -6.25 -1.39
CA ASP A 255 16.28 -5.20 -2.40
C ASP A 255 16.88 -5.55 -3.77
N THR A 256 16.15 -6.38 -4.52
CA THR A 256 16.55 -7.00 -5.77
C THR A 256 15.33 -7.15 -6.68
N ILE A 257 15.50 -7.71 -7.87
CA ILE A 257 14.39 -8.06 -8.74
C ILE A 257 13.83 -9.41 -8.30
N HIS A 258 12.56 -9.43 -7.93
CA HIS A 258 11.81 -10.62 -7.57
C HIS A 258 10.91 -11.06 -8.72
N GLU A 259 10.81 -12.38 -8.92
CA GLU A 259 9.84 -12.97 -9.84
C GLU A 259 8.62 -13.47 -9.07
N VAL A 260 7.43 -13.04 -9.48
CA VAL A 260 6.18 -13.40 -8.82
C VAL A 260 5.26 -14.15 -9.79
N GLU A 261 4.74 -15.28 -9.33
CA GLU A 261 3.72 -16.05 -10.02
C GLU A 261 2.52 -16.28 -9.08
N LEU A 262 1.35 -15.77 -9.45
CA LEU A 262 0.08 -16.20 -8.87
C LEU A 262 -0.50 -17.32 -9.72
N GLN A 263 -1.10 -18.34 -9.10
CA GLN A 263 -1.71 -19.46 -9.82
C GLN A 263 -3.09 -19.82 -9.27
N ASN A 264 -4.03 -20.12 -10.18
CA ASN A 264 -5.31 -20.73 -9.83
C ASN A 264 -5.07 -22.21 -9.49
N GLU A 265 -5.27 -22.58 -8.24
CA GLU A 265 -5.06 -23.94 -7.75
C GLU A 265 -6.32 -24.78 -7.92
N THR A 266 -7.50 -24.25 -7.60
CA THR A 266 -8.72 -25.07 -7.48
C THR A 266 -10.03 -24.39 -7.88
N ASP A 267 -10.10 -23.07 -8.01
CA ASP A 267 -11.38 -22.38 -8.26
C ASP A 267 -11.19 -21.06 -9.01
N LEU A 268 -10.86 -19.99 -8.29
CA LEU A 268 -10.79 -18.64 -8.83
C LEU A 268 -9.41 -18.06 -8.56
N LEU A 269 -8.75 -17.56 -9.61
CA LEU A 269 -7.65 -16.60 -9.50
C LEU A 269 -8.18 -15.20 -9.86
N GLN A 270 -7.86 -14.20 -9.03
CA GLN A 270 -8.24 -12.82 -9.24
C GLN A 270 -7.11 -11.90 -8.78
N LEU A 271 -6.96 -10.77 -9.47
CA LEU A 271 -6.15 -9.64 -9.03
C LEU A 271 -6.94 -8.34 -9.21
N ASP A 272 -6.83 -7.45 -8.24
CA ASP A 272 -7.38 -6.09 -8.28
C ASP A 272 -6.24 -5.06 -8.28
N ALA A 273 -5.26 -5.22 -7.38
CA ALA A 273 -4.07 -4.38 -7.38
C ALA A 273 -2.87 -5.06 -6.71
N ILE A 274 -1.70 -4.46 -6.89
CA ILE A 274 -0.44 -4.84 -6.25
C ILE A 274 0.13 -3.62 -5.56
N ASP A 275 0.55 -3.72 -4.30
CA ASP A 275 1.43 -2.71 -3.70
C ASP A 275 2.86 -3.25 -3.59
N ILE A 276 3.84 -2.40 -3.87
CA ILE A 276 5.27 -2.65 -3.60
C ILE A 276 5.88 -1.44 -2.90
N ASP A 277 7.19 -1.43 -2.62
CA ASP A 277 7.92 -0.25 -2.17
C ASP A 277 7.61 0.98 -3.05
N ASP A 278 7.46 2.15 -2.42
CA ASP A 278 7.24 3.41 -3.14
C ASP A 278 8.41 3.84 -4.03
N THR A 279 9.62 3.41 -3.66
CA THR A 279 10.85 3.55 -4.44
C THR A 279 11.06 2.42 -5.46
N GLY A 280 10.23 1.37 -5.41
CA GLY A 280 10.27 0.23 -6.29
C GLY A 280 9.53 0.45 -7.61
N ARG A 281 9.59 -0.57 -8.48
CA ARG A 281 8.78 -0.60 -9.71
C ARG A 281 8.43 -2.00 -10.16
N LEU A 282 7.33 -2.13 -10.89
CA LEU A 282 7.10 -3.30 -11.74
C LEU A 282 7.95 -3.21 -13.02
N LEU A 283 8.53 -4.34 -13.43
CA LEU A 283 9.36 -4.41 -14.63
C LEU A 283 8.61 -5.12 -15.76
N HIS A 284 8.86 -4.70 -17.00
CA HIS A 284 8.41 -5.49 -18.14
C HIS A 284 9.04 -6.90 -18.09
N PRO A 285 8.35 -7.99 -18.48
CA PRO A 285 8.90 -9.35 -18.39
C PRO A 285 10.28 -9.55 -19.01
N ASP A 286 10.52 -8.92 -20.17
CA ASP A 286 11.81 -8.95 -20.88
C ASP A 286 12.77 -7.82 -20.49
N GLU A 287 12.45 -7.02 -19.47
CA GLU A 287 13.30 -5.93 -19.02
C GLU A 287 14.47 -6.44 -18.19
N VAL A 288 15.64 -5.86 -18.45
CA VAL A 288 16.85 -6.00 -17.65
C VAL A 288 17.28 -4.62 -17.14
N THR A 289 18.07 -4.62 -16.06
CA THR A 289 18.62 -3.39 -15.46
C THR A 289 20.12 -3.21 -15.70
N ASP A 290 20.82 -4.28 -16.10
CA ASP A 290 22.22 -4.25 -16.50
C ASP A 290 22.35 -4.51 -18.01
N ILE A 291 23.22 -3.76 -18.68
CA ILE A 291 23.52 -3.91 -20.11
C ILE A 291 24.23 -5.26 -20.41
N ALA A 292 24.86 -5.87 -19.41
CA ALA A 292 25.43 -7.20 -19.51
C ALA A 292 24.35 -8.27 -19.75
N ASP A 293 23.19 -8.10 -19.13
CA ASP A 293 22.06 -9.04 -19.23
C ASP A 293 21.18 -8.81 -20.46
N LEU A 294 21.37 -7.70 -21.16
CA LEU A 294 20.63 -7.34 -22.36
C LEU A 294 21.01 -8.30 -23.49
N ASP A 295 20.03 -9.02 -24.02
CA ASP A 295 20.21 -9.97 -25.12
C ASP A 295 19.07 -9.78 -26.14
N VAL A 296 19.17 -10.41 -27.30
CA VAL A 296 18.16 -10.33 -28.36
C VAL A 296 16.76 -10.63 -27.80
N GLY A 297 15.82 -9.73 -28.06
CA GLY A 297 14.44 -9.76 -27.56
C GLY A 297 14.23 -9.12 -26.19
N LYS A 298 15.30 -8.93 -25.40
CA LYS A 298 15.23 -8.20 -24.14
C LYS A 298 15.26 -6.69 -24.35
N ARG A 299 14.89 -5.98 -23.30
CA ARG A 299 14.84 -4.52 -23.29
C ARG A 299 15.48 -3.92 -22.04
N ILE A 300 15.97 -2.70 -22.15
CA ILE A 300 16.51 -1.93 -21.03
C ILE A 300 15.92 -0.53 -21.05
N ARG A 301 15.44 -0.06 -19.90
CA ARG A 301 14.86 1.28 -19.79
C ARG A 301 15.95 2.34 -19.91
N CYS A 302 15.62 3.48 -20.50
CA CYS A 302 16.51 4.62 -20.65
C CYS A 302 15.67 5.89 -20.60
N HIS A 303 16.26 6.96 -20.08
CA HIS A 303 15.68 8.30 -20.15
C HIS A 303 16.15 9.02 -21.42
N TYR A 304 15.27 9.82 -22.01
CA TYR A 304 15.62 10.75 -23.08
C TYR A 304 15.02 12.14 -22.82
N GLN A 305 15.85 13.17 -22.94
CA GLN A 305 15.44 14.55 -22.80
C GLN A 305 16.00 15.43 -23.92
N ALA A 306 15.14 16.15 -24.64
CA ALA A 306 15.55 17.22 -25.54
C ALA A 306 14.94 18.56 -25.06
N PRO A 307 15.72 19.48 -24.48
CA PRO A 307 15.19 20.71 -23.92
C PRO A 307 14.81 21.75 -24.98
N MET A 308 15.30 21.61 -26.22
CA MET A 308 15.08 22.56 -27.30
C MET A 308 14.64 21.83 -28.58
N SER A 309 13.59 22.36 -29.22
CA SER A 309 13.09 21.85 -30.50
C SER A 309 14.17 21.90 -31.57
N GLY A 310 14.22 20.88 -32.42
CA GLY A 310 15.21 20.77 -33.49
C GLY A 310 16.63 20.40 -33.06
N GLN A 311 16.87 20.14 -31.76
CA GLN A 311 18.15 19.65 -31.25
C GLN A 311 18.04 18.20 -30.79
N ILE A 312 19.14 17.44 -30.92
CA ILE A 312 19.22 16.08 -30.36
C ILE A 312 19.28 16.19 -28.83
N GLY A 313 18.53 15.34 -28.17
CA GLY A 313 18.49 15.20 -26.72
C GLY A 313 19.62 14.34 -26.16
N MET A 314 19.54 14.12 -24.85
CA MET A 314 20.51 13.33 -24.09
C MET A 314 19.88 12.05 -23.57
N PHE A 315 20.60 10.94 -23.72
CA PHE A 315 20.27 9.68 -23.07
C PHE A 315 20.87 9.66 -21.67
N SER A 316 20.12 9.15 -20.69
CA SER A 316 20.60 8.98 -19.31
C SER A 316 19.82 7.88 -18.60
N GLY A 317 20.20 7.53 -17.37
CA GLY A 317 19.41 6.62 -16.52
C GLY A 317 19.24 5.21 -17.10
N LEU A 318 20.26 4.67 -17.80
CA LEU A 318 20.17 3.32 -18.36
C LEU A 318 19.89 2.29 -17.25
N GLY A 319 18.86 1.47 -17.45
CA GLY A 319 18.39 0.48 -16.49
C GLY A 319 17.52 1.05 -15.37
N GLN A 320 17.36 2.37 -15.25
CA GLN A 320 16.63 3.03 -14.16
C GLN A 320 15.23 3.48 -14.58
N GLU A 321 14.34 3.73 -13.61
CA GLU A 321 13.06 4.42 -13.81
C GLU A 321 13.31 5.83 -13.30
N THR A 322 13.33 6.78 -14.22
CA THR A 322 13.60 8.18 -13.90
C THR A 322 12.39 9.06 -14.11
N SER A 323 11.46 8.65 -14.97
CA SER A 323 10.20 9.35 -15.21
C SER A 323 9.17 8.47 -15.92
N ASP A 324 7.96 9.00 -16.12
CA ASP A 324 6.97 8.37 -16.97
C ASP A 324 7.49 8.20 -18.40
N PHE A 325 6.94 7.19 -19.07
CA PHE A 325 7.29 6.91 -20.46
C PHE A 325 6.90 8.06 -21.40
N ILE A 326 7.77 8.37 -22.37
CA ILE A 326 7.45 9.31 -23.46
C ILE A 326 6.19 8.82 -24.18
N PRO A 327 5.16 9.65 -24.38
CA PRO A 327 3.95 9.24 -25.11
C PRO A 327 4.30 8.76 -26.53
N PRO A 328 3.55 7.79 -27.12
CA PRO A 328 3.86 7.28 -28.46
C PRO A 328 3.91 8.36 -29.57
N THR A 329 3.15 9.44 -29.42
CA THR A 329 3.18 10.60 -30.33
C THR A 329 4.45 11.43 -30.21
N SER A 330 5.14 11.34 -29.07
CA SER A 330 6.29 12.17 -28.68
C SER A 330 5.99 13.67 -28.63
N SER A 331 7.05 14.48 -28.57
CA SER A 331 7.01 15.94 -28.70
C SER A 331 8.28 16.46 -29.41
N ALA A 332 8.34 17.77 -29.67
CA ALA A 332 9.55 18.44 -30.14
C ALA A 332 10.62 18.60 -29.04
N THR A 333 10.18 18.57 -27.77
CA THR A 333 11.00 18.73 -26.56
C THR A 333 10.63 17.65 -25.54
N PRO A 334 10.87 16.36 -25.85
CA PRO A 334 10.49 15.23 -25.00
C PRO A 334 11.31 15.22 -23.71
N ASN A 335 10.72 14.69 -22.65
CA ASN A 335 11.36 14.43 -21.37
C ASN A 335 10.64 13.23 -20.75
N GLY A 336 11.25 12.05 -20.82
CA GLY A 336 10.57 10.82 -20.43
C GLY A 336 11.43 9.58 -20.62
N ASP A 337 10.96 8.48 -20.07
CA ASP A 337 11.60 7.18 -20.26
C ASP A 337 11.12 6.48 -21.54
N PHE A 338 11.89 5.52 -22.01
CA PHE A 338 11.58 4.62 -23.11
C PHE A 338 12.37 3.32 -22.96
N TYR A 339 12.12 2.32 -23.80
CA TYR A 339 12.94 1.11 -23.84
C TYR A 339 13.84 1.09 -25.06
N TRP A 340 15.11 0.75 -24.83
CA TRP A 340 15.94 0.13 -25.86
C TRP A 340 15.64 -1.36 -25.93
N ILE A 341 15.27 -1.86 -27.10
CA ILE A 341 15.09 -3.29 -27.38
C ILE A 341 16.32 -3.78 -28.14
N CYS A 342 16.95 -4.84 -27.67
CA CYS A 342 18.04 -5.47 -28.39
C CYS A 342 17.48 -6.35 -29.51
N CYS A 343 17.70 -5.95 -30.75
CA CYS A 343 17.17 -6.63 -31.93
C CYS A 343 18.16 -7.62 -32.55
N ASP A 344 19.46 -7.39 -32.34
CA ASP A 344 20.54 -8.23 -32.91
C ASP A 344 21.86 -8.01 -32.15
N ILE A 345 22.80 -8.93 -32.31
CA ILE A 345 24.18 -8.81 -31.81
C ILE A 345 25.14 -9.13 -32.95
N LYS A 346 25.85 -8.10 -33.46
CA LYS A 346 26.81 -8.24 -34.57
C LYS A 346 28.20 -7.87 -34.10
N ASN A 347 29.15 -8.78 -34.29
CA ASN A 347 30.56 -8.58 -33.91
C ASN A 347 30.73 -8.10 -32.45
N GLY A 348 29.94 -8.66 -31.53
CA GLY A 348 29.94 -8.29 -30.12
C GLY A 348 29.23 -6.96 -29.78
N LYS A 349 28.69 -6.23 -30.77
CA LYS A 349 27.92 -5.00 -30.56
C LYS A 349 26.42 -5.29 -30.61
N LYS A 350 25.69 -4.78 -29.61
CA LYS A 350 24.23 -4.87 -29.53
C LYS A 350 23.59 -3.83 -30.45
N ILE A 351 22.64 -4.25 -31.28
CA ILE A 351 21.84 -3.38 -32.14
C ILE A 351 20.54 -3.08 -31.40
N LEU A 352 20.35 -1.81 -31.04
CA LEU A 352 19.23 -1.36 -30.21
C LEU A 352 18.23 -0.55 -31.03
N LEU A 353 16.94 -0.77 -30.79
CA LEU A 353 15.86 0.05 -31.33
C LEU A 353 15.00 0.58 -30.20
N ALA A 354 14.60 1.85 -30.27
CA ALA A 354 13.68 2.42 -29.32
C ALA A 354 12.29 1.81 -29.52
N ASP A 355 11.57 1.53 -28.43
CA ASP A 355 10.22 0.95 -28.48
C ASP A 355 9.13 1.93 -28.95
N ARG A 356 9.49 3.20 -29.21
CA ARG A 356 8.58 4.29 -29.56
C ARG A 356 9.30 5.40 -30.31
N ASN A 357 8.51 6.33 -30.85
CA ASN A 357 9.05 7.61 -31.29
C ASN A 357 9.51 8.42 -30.06
N ILE A 358 10.80 8.68 -29.94
CA ILE A 358 11.35 9.41 -28.80
C ILE A 358 11.41 10.93 -29.01
N GLN A 359 11.39 11.44 -30.26
CA GLN A 359 11.36 12.88 -30.58
C GLN A 359 10.84 13.14 -32.00
N HIS A 360 10.09 14.23 -32.20
CA HIS A 360 9.78 14.75 -33.53
C HIS A 360 10.26 16.20 -33.72
N SER A 361 9.99 16.80 -34.89
CA SER A 361 10.37 18.19 -35.22
C SER A 361 11.88 18.47 -35.20
N ILE A 362 12.67 17.48 -35.56
CA ILE A 362 14.11 17.58 -35.80
C ILE A 362 14.41 17.19 -37.25
N SER A 363 15.26 17.95 -37.93
CA SER A 363 15.59 17.68 -39.32
C SER A 363 16.53 16.48 -39.45
N TRP A 364 16.42 15.76 -40.56
CA TRP A 364 17.35 14.69 -40.90
C TRP A 364 18.80 15.18 -40.90
N ASP A 365 19.05 16.38 -41.44
CA ASP A 365 20.38 17.00 -41.44
C ASP A 365 20.95 17.12 -40.04
N LYS A 366 20.12 17.53 -39.07
CA LYS A 366 20.59 17.71 -37.69
C LYS A 366 20.90 16.40 -36.97
N ILE A 367 20.16 15.34 -37.30
CA ILE A 367 20.44 13.97 -36.85
C ILE A 367 21.73 13.45 -37.51
N ASN A 368 21.90 13.71 -38.80
CA ASN A 368 23.05 13.27 -39.60
C ASN A 368 24.36 13.96 -39.17
N GLU A 369 24.31 15.25 -38.79
CA GLU A 369 25.45 15.98 -38.21
C GLU A 369 26.04 15.29 -36.96
N GLN A 370 25.24 14.48 -36.26
CA GLN A 370 25.65 13.71 -35.07
C GLN A 370 25.96 12.24 -35.39
N GLY A 371 26.01 11.87 -36.67
CA GLY A 371 26.37 10.53 -37.15
C GLY A 371 25.30 9.46 -36.97
N MET A 372 24.05 9.82 -36.65
CA MET A 372 23.01 8.86 -36.25
C MET A 372 22.27 8.17 -37.41
N THR A 373 22.33 8.69 -38.65
CA THR A 373 21.46 8.26 -39.76
C THR A 373 22.03 7.12 -40.63
N ASN A 374 23.35 7.02 -40.80
CA ASN A 374 23.95 6.14 -41.83
C ASN A 374 24.62 4.87 -41.29
N THR A 375 25.12 4.87 -40.05
CA THR A 375 25.86 3.73 -39.47
C THR A 375 25.41 3.36 -38.05
N GLY A 376 24.40 4.05 -37.52
CA GLY A 376 24.10 4.06 -36.09
C GLY A 376 25.15 4.84 -35.29
N ARG A 377 24.81 5.27 -34.07
CA ARG A 377 25.74 5.92 -33.15
C ARG A 377 26.04 4.99 -31.98
N GLU A 378 27.32 4.84 -31.65
CA GLU A 378 27.71 4.18 -30.41
C GLU A 378 27.28 5.07 -29.24
N ILE A 379 26.44 4.55 -28.36
CA ILE A 379 25.99 5.23 -27.16
C ILE A 379 26.77 4.65 -26.00
N THR A 380 27.53 5.49 -25.31
CA THR A 380 28.25 5.15 -24.09
C THR A 380 27.46 5.71 -22.92
N PHE A 381 27.24 4.87 -21.91
CA PHE A 381 26.48 5.20 -20.70
C PHE A 381 27.39 5.25 -19.49
#